data_AF-A0A0Q9Y3W5-F1
#
_entry.id   AF-A0A0Q9Y3W5-F1
#
_cell.length_a   1.000
_cell.length_b   1.000
_cell.length_c   1.000
_cell.angle_alpha   90.00
_cell.angle_beta   90.00
_cell.angle_gamma   90.00
#
_symmetry.space_group_name_H-M   'P 1'
#
loop_
_entity.id
_entity.type
_entity.pdbx_description
1 polymer ?
#
loop_
_entity_poly.entity_id
_entity_poly.type
_entity_poly.pdbx_seq_one_letter_code
_entity_poly.pdbx_strand_id
1 'polypeptide(L)'
;MGRSIPVKIAYLIAYLGPKGTFSEEAAVRYFIEDDVEPIMYSSIFEVLEAVDEGKVDKGIVPIENALEGTITMTTDGLIHHDVWIEGEAVPIENALEGTITMTTDGLIHHDVWIEGEAVLPVRLQLLGNPGAKLKDIKEVWSIPPALAQCRMFTREIHAETKHYSSTAAAAEAIQKEARMDAGAVASEWAAETFGLEVIQQDIHDNDCNSTRFVIITKSPKHRVETGGKAKSMLLITPTEDRPGLLAIILNVFSSLGINLTWIESRPTKKKLGTYRFFIETAAGIEDDQLQRAKTILEKTILETYGYDVRTLGSYIKKEL
;
A
#
# COMPACT_ATOMS: atom_id res chain seq x y z
N MET A 1 10.13 48.87 -12.84
CA MET A 1 9.35 47.68 -13.23
C MET A 1 10.11 46.44 -12.76
N GLY A 2 9.89 46.03 -11.51
CA GLY A 2 10.37 44.73 -11.03
C GLY A 2 9.40 43.67 -11.53
N ARG A 3 9.86 42.78 -12.41
CA ARG A 3 9.12 41.56 -12.74
C ARG A 3 9.13 40.69 -11.49
N SER A 4 7.96 40.55 -10.86
CA SER A 4 7.73 39.52 -9.85
C SER A 4 7.98 38.16 -10.51
N ILE A 5 9.02 37.48 -10.05
CA ILE A 5 9.21 36.05 -10.30
C ILE A 5 7.99 35.37 -9.66
N PRO A 6 7.18 34.58 -10.38
CA PRO A 6 6.13 33.81 -9.73
C PRO A 6 6.81 32.86 -8.75
N VAL A 7 6.52 33.03 -7.46
CA VAL A 7 6.88 32.05 -6.43
C VAL A 7 6.23 30.74 -6.89
N LYS A 8 7.04 29.72 -7.21
CA LYS A 8 6.52 28.36 -7.41
C LYS A 8 5.82 28.01 -6.11
N ILE A 9 4.51 27.79 -6.17
CA ILE A 9 3.75 27.31 -5.03
C ILE A 9 4.11 25.83 -4.92
N ALA A 10 4.70 25.44 -3.79
CA ALA A 10 4.99 24.05 -3.51
C ALA A 10 3.70 23.22 -3.61
N TYR A 11 3.76 22.04 -4.24
CA TYR A 11 2.58 21.17 -4.31
C TYR A 11 2.26 20.59 -2.94
N LEU A 12 0.97 20.53 -2.58
CA LEU A 12 0.53 19.90 -1.34
C LEU A 12 0.37 18.40 -1.57
N ILE A 13 1.06 17.57 -0.77
CA ILE A 13 1.06 16.11 -0.91
C ILE A 13 0.48 15.47 0.35
N ALA A 14 -0.69 14.85 0.26
CA ALA A 14 -1.28 14.13 1.39
C ALA A 14 -0.63 12.76 1.62
N TYR A 15 -0.43 12.38 2.88
CA TYR A 15 0.00 11.03 3.27
C TYR A 15 -0.74 10.55 4.52
N LEU A 16 -0.79 9.23 4.70
CA LEU A 16 -1.33 8.60 5.90
C LEU A 16 -0.32 8.75 7.06
N GLY A 17 -0.71 9.47 8.11
CA GLY A 17 0.09 9.63 9.31
C GLY A 17 0.10 8.41 10.24
N PRO A 18 0.71 8.55 11.43
CA PRO A 18 1.38 9.74 11.95
C PRO A 18 2.76 10.03 11.30
N LYS A 19 3.43 11.11 11.72
CA LYS A 19 4.85 11.38 11.41
C LYS A 19 5.73 10.21 11.86
N GLY A 20 6.82 9.96 11.15
CA GLY A 20 7.75 8.85 11.38
C GLY A 20 7.30 7.52 10.78
N THR A 21 6.21 7.49 10.01
CA THR A 21 5.71 6.27 9.36
C THR A 21 6.36 6.02 8.00
N PHE A 22 6.27 4.77 7.53
CA PHE A 22 6.67 4.40 6.16
C PHE A 22 5.92 5.20 5.08
N SER A 23 4.68 5.61 5.35
CA SER A 23 3.90 6.46 4.44
C SER A 23 4.50 7.87 4.30
N GLU A 24 4.98 8.45 5.40
CA GLU A 24 5.69 9.73 5.36
C GLU A 24 7.02 9.60 4.62
N GLU A 25 7.80 8.56 4.93
CA GLU A 25 9.06 8.25 4.26
C GLU A 25 8.86 8.10 2.75
N ALA A 26 7.84 7.34 2.33
CA ALA A 26 7.50 7.16 0.93
C ALA A 26 7.11 8.50 0.26
N ALA A 27 6.32 9.34 0.94
CA ALA A 27 5.96 10.67 0.45
C ALA A 27 7.21 11.52 0.20
N VAL A 28 8.08 11.65 1.21
CA VAL A 28 9.26 12.51 1.12
C VAL A 28 10.26 11.99 0.08
N ARG A 29 10.53 10.68 0.03
CA ARG A 29 11.45 10.10 -0.96
C ARG A 29 10.93 10.17 -2.38
N TYR A 30 9.63 9.92 -2.58
CA TYR A 30 9.06 9.95 -3.93
C TYR A 30 9.16 11.34 -4.55
N PHE A 31 8.88 12.38 -3.77
CA PHE A 31 8.86 13.78 -4.20
C PHE A 31 10.14 14.56 -3.83
N ILE A 32 11.26 13.88 -3.57
CA ILE A 32 12.51 14.52 -3.11
C ILE A 32 13.09 15.54 -4.10
N GLU A 33 12.81 15.40 -5.39
CA GLU A 33 13.25 16.31 -6.46
C GLU A 33 12.22 17.42 -6.74
N ASP A 34 11.03 17.32 -6.15
CA ASP A 34 9.93 18.26 -6.34
C ASP A 34 9.88 19.28 -5.20
N ASP A 35 9.37 20.48 -5.50
CA ASP A 35 9.07 21.49 -4.49
C ASP A 35 7.69 21.18 -3.90
N VAL A 36 7.65 20.41 -2.80
CA VAL A 36 6.42 19.90 -2.19
C VAL A 36 6.34 20.13 -0.68
N GLU A 37 5.13 20.23 -0.16
CA GLU A 37 4.82 20.25 1.27
C GLU A 37 3.96 19.02 1.64
N PRO A 38 4.49 18.07 2.45
CA PRO A 38 3.74 16.90 2.87
C PRO A 38 2.73 17.24 3.98
N ILE A 39 1.47 16.88 3.76
CA ILE A 39 0.34 17.12 4.67
C ILE A 39 -0.15 15.78 5.23
N MET A 40 -0.11 15.67 6.56
CA MET A 40 -0.52 14.47 7.29
C MET A 40 -2.03 14.39 7.44
N TYR A 41 -2.60 13.22 7.15
CA TYR A 41 -4.00 12.88 7.44
C TYR A 41 -4.09 11.65 8.34
N SER A 42 -5.23 11.46 9.00
CA SER A 42 -5.40 10.42 10.02
C SER A 42 -5.88 9.07 9.45
N SER A 43 -6.41 9.08 8.23
CA SER A 43 -6.86 7.87 7.54
C SER A 43 -6.63 7.93 6.03
N ILE A 44 -6.60 6.76 5.39
CA ILE A 44 -6.48 6.62 3.94
C ILE A 44 -7.68 7.27 3.22
N PHE A 45 -8.88 7.18 3.79
CA PHE A 45 -10.08 7.83 3.25
C PHE A 45 -9.94 9.35 3.23
N GLU A 46 -9.41 9.94 4.30
CA GLU A 46 -9.17 11.39 4.33
C GLU A 46 -8.13 11.84 3.30
N VAL A 47 -7.09 11.03 3.05
CA VAL A 47 -6.11 11.31 1.98
C VAL A 47 -6.80 11.33 0.61
N LEU A 48 -7.62 10.32 0.32
CA LEU A 48 -8.36 10.21 -0.94
C LEU A 48 -9.37 11.36 -1.10
N GLU A 49 -10.16 11.63 -0.07
CA GLU A 49 -11.15 12.72 -0.05
C GLU A 49 -10.47 14.07 -0.25
N ALA A 50 -9.32 14.32 0.39
CA ALA A 50 -8.58 15.57 0.21
C ALA A 50 -8.11 15.78 -1.23
N VAL A 51 -7.68 14.72 -1.92
CA VAL A 51 -7.30 14.76 -3.34
C VAL A 51 -8.53 14.96 -4.22
N ASP A 52 -9.59 14.19 -4.00
CA ASP A 52 -10.85 14.24 -4.74
C ASP A 52 -11.50 15.64 -4.65
N GLU A 53 -11.52 16.25 -3.47
CA GLU A 53 -12.03 17.60 -3.26
C GLU A 53 -11.07 18.69 -3.76
N GLY A 54 -9.81 18.36 -4.05
CA GLY A 54 -8.78 19.32 -4.46
C GLY A 54 -8.25 20.19 -3.32
N LYS A 55 -8.33 19.70 -2.07
CA LYS A 55 -7.69 20.31 -0.88
C LYS A 55 -6.17 20.17 -0.93
N VAL A 56 -5.68 19.13 -1.61
CA VAL A 56 -4.26 18.87 -1.89
C VAL A 56 -4.07 18.54 -3.37
N ASP A 57 -2.85 18.62 -3.87
CA ASP A 57 -2.56 18.37 -5.29
C ASP A 57 -2.43 16.88 -5.62
N LYS A 58 -1.82 16.12 -4.70
CA LYS A 58 -1.61 14.68 -4.81
C LYS A 58 -1.71 14.01 -3.45
N GLY A 59 -1.84 12.69 -3.45
CA GLY A 59 -1.74 11.85 -2.27
C GLY A 59 -0.88 10.63 -2.52
N ILE A 60 -0.29 10.08 -1.47
CA ILE A 60 0.35 8.78 -1.49
C ILE A 60 -0.33 7.85 -0.49
N VAL A 61 -0.75 6.69 -0.97
CA VAL A 61 -1.46 5.69 -0.16
C VAL A 61 -0.86 4.31 -0.38
N PRO A 62 -0.64 3.53 0.69
CA PRO A 62 -0.14 2.17 0.55
C PRO A 62 -1.26 1.30 -0.03
N ILE A 63 -0.96 0.42 -0.98
CA ILE A 63 -1.95 -0.46 -1.62
C ILE A 63 -1.69 -1.93 -1.31
N GLU A 64 -0.44 -2.31 -1.06
CA GLU A 64 -0.04 -3.71 -0.87
C GLU A 64 1.22 -3.81 0.00
N ASN A 65 1.31 -4.84 0.85
CA ASN A 65 2.45 -5.17 1.70
C ASN A 65 2.84 -6.64 1.50
N ALA A 66 4.13 -6.92 1.31
CA ALA A 66 4.62 -8.26 0.99
C ALA A 66 4.52 -9.30 2.13
N LEU A 67 4.45 -8.89 3.40
CA LEU A 67 4.56 -9.81 4.56
C LEU A 67 3.43 -9.72 5.61
N GLU A 68 2.32 -9.00 5.36
CA GLU A 68 1.25 -8.87 6.37
C GLU A 68 0.34 -10.12 6.49
N GLY A 69 0.34 -10.75 7.68
CA GLY A 69 -0.74 -11.64 8.13
C GLY A 69 -0.38 -12.67 9.22
N THR A 70 -1.23 -12.82 10.24
CA THR A 70 -1.26 -13.98 11.17
C THR A 70 -1.74 -15.26 10.47
N ILE A 71 -2.37 -15.12 9.29
CA ILE A 71 -3.00 -16.19 8.52
C ILE A 71 -2.02 -16.80 7.52
N THR A 72 -0.95 -16.11 7.12
CA THR A 72 0.17 -16.73 6.40
C THR A 72 0.65 -17.96 7.16
N MET A 73 0.70 -17.94 8.50
CA MET A 73 1.02 -19.12 9.30
C MET A 73 -0.01 -20.26 9.20
N THR A 74 -1.29 -19.95 9.05
CA THR A 74 -2.36 -20.95 8.87
C THR A 74 -2.35 -21.51 7.45
N THR A 75 -2.22 -20.65 6.43
CA THR A 75 -2.12 -21.01 5.01
C THR A 75 -0.84 -21.78 4.72
N ASP A 76 0.31 -21.34 5.24
CA ASP A 76 1.58 -22.10 5.22
C ASP A 76 1.42 -23.43 5.95
N GLY A 77 0.69 -23.47 7.07
CA GLY A 77 0.35 -24.70 7.77
C GLY A 77 -0.47 -25.67 6.90
N LEU A 78 -1.41 -25.17 6.10
CA LEU A 78 -2.17 -25.98 5.13
C LEU A 78 -1.31 -26.41 3.92
N ILE A 79 -0.35 -25.59 3.51
CA ILE A 79 0.55 -25.88 2.38
C ILE A 79 1.65 -26.87 2.78
N HIS A 80 2.14 -26.79 4.01
CA HIS A 80 3.28 -27.56 4.50
C HIS A 80 2.91 -28.76 5.39
N HIS A 81 1.63 -28.95 5.71
CA HIS A 81 1.14 -30.11 6.45
C HIS A 81 -0.05 -30.76 5.73
N ASP A 82 -0.08 -32.10 5.73
CA ASP A 82 -1.16 -32.90 5.17
C ASP A 82 -2.43 -32.87 6.06
N VAL A 83 -3.05 -31.70 6.17
CA VAL A 83 -4.29 -31.46 6.93
C VAL A 83 -5.41 -31.00 6.00
N TRP A 84 -6.65 -31.37 6.33
CA TRP A 84 -7.83 -31.09 5.50
C TRP A 84 -8.81 -30.18 6.25
N ILE A 85 -9.46 -29.26 5.54
CA ILE A 85 -10.54 -28.44 6.09
C ILE A 85 -11.83 -29.28 6.13
N GLU A 86 -12.32 -29.62 7.32
CA GLU A 86 -13.54 -30.43 7.53
C GLU A 86 -14.83 -29.56 7.56
N GLY A 87 -14.71 -28.23 7.65
CA GLY A 87 -15.82 -27.28 7.59
C GLY A 87 -15.37 -25.81 7.69
N GLU A 88 -16.19 -24.89 7.20
CA GLU A 88 -15.94 -23.44 7.23
C GLU A 88 -16.26 -22.86 8.62
N ALA A 89 -15.26 -22.82 9.50
CA ALA A 89 -15.35 -22.16 10.82
C ALA A 89 -14.34 -21.01 10.98
N VAL A 90 -13.47 -20.81 9.99
CA VAL A 90 -12.46 -19.75 9.90
C VAL A 90 -12.78 -18.96 8.63
N PRO A 91 -12.78 -17.61 8.64
CA PRO A 91 -12.92 -16.85 7.40
C PRO A 91 -11.78 -17.22 6.43
N ILE A 92 -12.12 -18.00 5.40
CA ILE A 92 -11.19 -18.40 4.33
C ILE A 92 -10.93 -17.20 3.41
N GLU A 93 -11.95 -16.35 3.22
CA GLU A 93 -11.83 -15.04 2.57
C GLU A 93 -11.49 -13.96 3.62
N ASN A 94 -10.29 -13.99 4.17
CA ASN A 94 -9.76 -12.76 4.77
C ASN A 94 -9.11 -11.96 3.65
N ALA A 95 -9.89 -11.06 3.06
CA ALA A 95 -9.42 -10.04 2.11
C ALA A 95 -8.45 -9.02 2.76
N LEU A 96 -7.75 -9.38 3.83
CA LEU A 96 -6.82 -8.58 4.63
C LEU A 96 -5.35 -8.96 4.38
N GLU A 97 -5.09 -9.98 3.57
CA GLU A 97 -3.74 -10.47 3.30
C GLU A 97 -3.16 -9.76 2.07
N GLY A 98 -2.00 -9.14 2.26
CA GLY A 98 -1.27 -8.44 1.21
C GLY A 98 -1.87 -7.11 0.78
N THR A 99 -3.17 -7.06 0.43
CA THR A 99 -3.85 -5.87 -0.09
C THR A 99 -4.41 -4.98 1.02
N ILE A 100 -4.14 -3.67 0.95
CA ILE A 100 -4.69 -2.69 1.89
C ILE A 100 -6.10 -2.31 1.44
N THR A 101 -7.06 -3.03 2.00
CA THR A 101 -8.49 -2.94 1.64
C THR A 101 -9.05 -1.54 1.63
N MET A 102 -8.66 -0.71 2.61
CA MET A 102 -9.13 0.68 2.73
C MET A 102 -8.74 1.52 1.50
N THR A 103 -7.55 1.27 0.92
CA THR A 103 -7.13 1.93 -0.31
C THR A 103 -8.00 1.49 -1.48
N THR A 104 -8.21 0.19 -1.66
CA THR A 104 -9.08 -0.32 -2.74
C THR A 104 -10.53 0.14 -2.59
N ASP A 105 -11.11 0.08 -1.39
CA ASP A 105 -12.47 0.54 -1.10
C ASP A 105 -12.59 2.06 -1.38
N GLY A 106 -11.58 2.84 -1.01
CA GLY A 106 -11.53 4.27 -1.30
C GLY A 106 -11.43 4.59 -2.81
N LEU A 107 -10.62 3.87 -3.58
CA LEU A 107 -10.53 4.04 -5.04
C LEU A 107 -11.86 3.78 -5.78
N ILE A 108 -12.76 2.98 -5.18
CA ILE A 108 -14.11 2.75 -5.73
C ILE A 108 -15.01 3.98 -5.55
N HIS A 109 -14.86 4.70 -4.44
CA HIS A 109 -15.79 5.74 -4.01
C HIS A 109 -15.35 7.17 -4.37
N HIS A 110 -14.06 7.37 -4.67
CA HIS A 110 -13.49 8.68 -4.99
C HIS A 110 -13.12 8.83 -6.47
N ASP A 111 -13.20 10.07 -6.98
CA ASP A 111 -12.79 10.39 -8.34
C ASP A 111 -11.31 10.79 -8.42
N VAL A 112 -10.45 9.79 -8.26
CA VAL A 112 -8.98 9.94 -8.31
C VAL A 112 -8.35 9.12 -9.42
N TRP A 113 -7.20 9.59 -9.89
CA TRP A 113 -6.35 9.00 -10.91
C TRP A 113 -5.01 8.58 -10.32
N ILE A 114 -4.58 7.34 -10.58
CA ILE A 114 -3.25 6.86 -10.21
C ILE A 114 -2.25 7.27 -11.30
N GLU A 115 -1.33 8.15 -10.93
CA GLU A 115 -0.28 8.68 -11.83
C GLU A 115 1.10 8.06 -11.58
N GLY A 116 1.30 7.39 -10.45
CA GLY A 116 2.59 6.81 -10.07
C GLY A 116 2.44 5.59 -9.16
N GLU A 117 3.50 4.79 -9.12
CA GLU A 117 3.69 3.73 -8.14
C GLU A 117 5.07 3.88 -7.49
N ALA A 118 5.13 3.64 -6.19
CA ALA A 118 6.37 3.56 -5.44
C ALA A 118 6.47 2.24 -4.68
N VAL A 119 7.66 1.65 -4.61
CA VAL A 119 7.92 0.50 -3.73
C VAL A 119 8.99 0.89 -2.73
N LEU A 120 8.67 0.74 -1.44
CA LEU A 120 9.56 1.04 -0.33
C LEU A 120 9.88 -0.26 0.42
N PRO A 121 11.16 -0.68 0.47
CA PRO A 121 11.59 -1.78 1.34
C PRO A 121 11.30 -1.48 2.81
N VAL A 122 10.66 -2.40 3.51
CA VAL A 122 10.31 -2.26 4.93
C VAL A 122 11.44 -2.87 5.76
N ARG A 123 12.33 -2.01 6.26
CA ARG A 123 13.41 -2.42 7.17
C ARG A 123 13.08 -1.99 8.60
N LEU A 124 12.94 -2.98 9.48
CA LEU A 124 12.66 -2.75 10.89
C LEU A 124 13.97 -2.73 11.70
N GLN A 125 14.10 -1.68 12.52
CA GLN A 125 15.26 -1.37 13.35
C GLN A 125 14.86 -1.42 14.84
N LEU A 126 15.82 -1.70 15.73
CA LEU A 126 15.64 -1.43 17.15
C LEU A 126 16.10 0.00 17.45
N LEU A 127 15.17 0.86 17.81
CA LEU A 127 15.42 2.26 18.17
C LEU A 127 15.46 2.45 19.68
N GLY A 128 16.30 3.37 20.15
CA GLY A 128 16.33 3.79 21.56
C GLY A 128 16.75 5.23 21.74
N ASN A 129 16.64 5.73 22.96
CA ASN A 129 17.14 7.06 23.29
C ASN A 129 18.67 7.13 23.12
N PRO A 130 19.24 8.30 22.77
CA PRO A 130 20.68 8.45 22.60
C PRO A 130 21.49 7.91 23.79
N GLY A 131 22.42 7.00 23.51
CA GLY A 131 23.24 6.33 24.52
C GLY A 131 22.62 5.08 25.16
N ALA A 132 21.40 4.70 24.81
CA ALA A 132 20.82 3.41 25.18
C ALA A 132 21.66 2.26 24.61
N LYS A 133 21.76 1.15 25.36
CA LYS A 133 22.61 0.01 24.98
C LYS A 133 21.77 -1.23 24.89
N LEU A 134 22.02 -2.06 23.86
CA LEU A 134 21.29 -3.30 23.61
C LEU A 134 21.14 -4.19 24.85
N LYS A 135 22.22 -4.35 25.61
CA LYS A 135 22.27 -5.18 26.82
C LYS A 135 21.33 -4.72 27.96
N ASP A 136 20.92 -3.46 27.94
CA ASP A 136 20.12 -2.83 29.00
C ASP A 136 18.62 -2.82 28.62
N ILE A 137 18.28 -3.21 27.38
CA ILE A 137 16.91 -3.27 26.86
C ILE A 137 16.16 -4.45 27.46
N LYS A 138 15.02 -4.16 28.10
CA LYS A 138 14.11 -5.13 28.73
C LYS A 138 12.75 -5.17 28.07
N GLU A 139 12.35 -4.08 27.43
CA GLU A 139 11.07 -3.98 26.72
C GLU A 139 11.27 -3.53 25.27
N VAL A 140 10.47 -4.09 24.38
CA VAL A 140 10.43 -3.75 22.96
C VAL A 140 9.00 -3.37 22.57
N TRP A 141 8.84 -2.17 22.02
CA TRP A 141 7.54 -1.55 21.77
C TRP A 141 7.26 -1.42 20.28
N SER A 142 6.08 -1.85 19.82
CA SER A 142 5.60 -1.59 18.45
C SER A 142 4.15 -2.05 18.26
N ILE A 143 3.69 -2.11 17.01
CA ILE A 143 2.44 -2.80 16.66
C ILE A 143 2.65 -4.33 16.63
N PRO A 144 1.60 -5.14 16.85
CA PRO A 144 1.71 -6.59 16.83
C PRO A 144 2.34 -7.18 15.55
N PRO A 145 2.02 -6.71 14.32
CA PRO A 145 2.66 -7.24 13.11
C PRO A 145 4.17 -7.00 13.05
N ALA A 146 4.65 -5.81 13.45
CA ALA A 146 6.08 -5.49 13.46
C ALA A 146 6.84 -6.31 14.52
N LEU A 147 6.22 -6.52 15.69
CA LEU A 147 6.79 -7.39 16.73
C LEU A 147 6.84 -8.85 16.29
N ALA A 148 5.80 -9.34 15.60
CA ALA A 148 5.75 -10.69 15.06
C ALA A 148 6.84 -10.91 13.99
N GLN A 149 7.16 -9.89 13.20
CA GLN A 149 8.25 -9.90 12.22
C GLN A 149 9.64 -9.78 12.84
N CYS A 150 9.78 -9.46 14.12
CA CYS A 150 11.08 -9.36 14.81
C CYS A 150 11.12 -10.36 15.99
N ARG A 151 10.44 -11.49 15.85
CA ARG A 151 10.20 -12.40 16.96
C ARG A 151 11.46 -13.16 17.33
N MET A 152 12.31 -13.51 16.37
CA MET A 152 13.56 -14.19 16.67
C MET A 152 14.48 -13.27 17.47
N PHE A 153 14.63 -12.02 17.02
CA PHE A 153 15.44 -11.03 17.70
C PHE A 153 14.96 -10.72 19.13
N THR A 154 13.66 -10.43 19.32
CA THR A 154 13.11 -10.11 20.65
C THR A 154 13.28 -11.26 21.65
N ARG A 155 13.22 -12.51 21.19
CA ARG A 155 13.51 -13.70 22.00
C ARG A 155 14.99 -13.81 22.36
N GLU A 156 15.89 -13.53 21.43
CA GLU A 156 17.34 -13.58 21.66
C GLU A 156 17.75 -12.63 22.79
N ILE A 157 17.22 -11.40 22.79
CA ILE A 157 17.52 -10.41 23.82
C ILE A 157 16.66 -10.54 25.10
N HIS A 158 15.75 -11.53 25.14
CA HIS A 158 14.86 -11.80 26.27
C HIS A 158 14.01 -10.59 26.69
N ALA A 159 13.57 -9.78 25.72
CA ALA A 159 12.77 -8.59 25.99
C ALA A 159 11.26 -8.89 26.01
N GLU A 160 10.53 -8.24 26.90
CA GLU A 160 9.07 -8.25 26.90
C GLU A 160 8.53 -7.30 25.81
N THR A 161 7.38 -7.63 25.23
CA THR A 161 6.79 -6.82 24.16
C THR A 161 5.62 -5.97 24.66
N LYS A 162 5.57 -4.70 24.28
CA LYS A 162 4.46 -3.77 24.58
C LYS A 162 3.83 -3.25 23.30
N HIS A 163 2.50 -3.22 23.24
CA HIS A 163 1.77 -2.87 22.03
C HIS A 163 1.44 -1.37 21.96
N TYR A 164 1.59 -0.80 20.77
CA TYR A 164 1.21 0.57 20.42
C TYR A 164 0.32 0.59 19.17
N SER A 165 -0.20 1.76 18.81
CA SER A 165 -1.10 1.95 17.66
C SER A 165 -0.39 2.05 16.31
N SER A 166 0.90 2.41 16.28
CA SER A 166 1.75 2.44 15.09
C SER A 166 3.23 2.24 15.48
N THR A 167 4.07 1.84 14.53
CA THR A 167 5.54 1.77 14.73
C THR A 167 6.10 3.13 15.14
N ALA A 168 5.65 4.20 14.48
CA ALA A 168 6.02 5.57 14.80
C ALA A 168 5.55 6.03 16.19
N ALA A 169 4.34 5.66 16.61
CA ALA A 169 3.85 5.97 17.96
C ALA A 169 4.69 5.28 19.05
N ALA A 170 5.20 4.07 18.78
CA ALA A 170 6.12 3.41 19.70
C ALA A 170 7.47 4.15 19.78
N ALA A 171 8.02 4.59 18.64
CA ALA A 171 9.25 5.40 18.61
C ALA A 171 9.05 6.75 19.33
N GLU A 172 7.96 7.45 19.06
CA GLU A 172 7.63 8.71 19.75
C GLU A 172 7.46 8.50 21.27
N ALA A 173 6.89 7.37 21.69
CA ALA A 173 6.78 7.04 23.11
C ALA A 173 8.15 6.81 23.77
N ILE A 174 9.09 6.15 23.10
CA ILE A 174 10.47 5.99 23.59
C ILE A 174 11.12 7.35 23.83
N GLN A 175 10.98 8.27 22.89
CA GLN A 175 11.48 9.65 23.02
C GLN A 175 10.84 10.35 24.23
N LYS A 176 9.51 10.31 24.35
CA LYS A 176 8.76 11.01 25.42
C LYS A 176 9.01 10.44 26.81
N GLU A 177 9.08 9.12 26.93
CA GLU A 177 9.31 8.46 28.22
C GLU A 177 10.79 8.52 28.66
N ALA A 178 11.71 8.82 27.73
CA ALA A 178 13.16 8.96 27.98
C ALA A 178 13.79 7.73 28.68
N ARG A 179 13.18 6.55 28.52
CA ARG A 179 13.67 5.29 29.09
C ARG A 179 14.89 4.80 28.32
N MET A 180 15.89 4.31 29.06
CA MET A 180 17.11 3.73 28.51
C MET A 180 17.08 2.20 28.47
N ASP A 181 16.07 1.60 29.10
CA ASP A 181 15.85 0.15 29.21
C ASP A 181 14.70 -0.35 28.33
N ALA A 182 14.21 0.50 27.42
CA ALA A 182 13.18 0.16 26.45
C ALA A 182 13.63 0.59 25.05
N GLY A 183 13.19 -0.15 24.03
CA GLY A 183 13.39 0.20 22.63
C GLY A 183 12.11 0.07 21.81
N ALA A 184 12.08 0.69 20.63
CA ALA A 184 10.96 0.59 19.70
C ALA A 184 11.38 -0.15 18.42
N VAL A 185 10.50 -1.01 17.89
CA VAL A 185 10.66 -1.54 16.53
C VAL A 185 9.99 -0.58 15.56
N ALA A 186 10.79 0.12 14.76
CA ALA A 186 10.30 1.07 13.77
C ALA A 186 11.30 1.24 12.61
N SER A 187 10.96 2.10 11.63
CA SER A 187 11.85 2.43 10.52
C SER A 187 13.02 3.30 10.98
N GLU A 188 14.10 3.32 10.20
CA GLU A 188 15.19 4.28 10.38
C GLU A 188 14.69 5.73 10.23
N TRP A 189 13.72 5.96 9.35
CA TRP A 189 13.02 7.25 9.22
C TRP A 189 12.40 7.74 10.54
N ALA A 190 11.81 6.84 11.33
CA ALA A 190 11.28 7.20 12.65
C ALA A 190 12.41 7.61 13.61
N ALA A 191 13.59 7.01 13.49
CA ALA A 191 14.75 7.37 14.31
C ALA A 191 15.18 8.82 14.04
N GLU A 192 15.32 9.19 12.77
CA GLU A 192 15.64 10.56 12.36
C GLU A 192 14.55 11.54 12.80
N THR A 193 13.28 11.18 12.56
CA THR A 193 12.12 12.02 12.90
C THR A 193 12.04 12.35 14.39
N PHE A 194 12.36 11.39 15.26
CA PHE A 194 12.25 11.55 16.71
C PHE A 194 13.61 11.73 17.41
N GLY A 195 14.71 11.85 16.69
CA GLY A 195 16.05 12.01 17.27
C GLY A 195 16.49 10.82 18.13
N LEU A 196 16.11 9.61 17.73
CA LEU A 196 16.50 8.35 18.38
C LEU A 196 17.75 7.76 17.70
N GLU A 197 18.44 6.88 18.42
CA GLU A 197 19.55 6.10 17.87
C GLU A 197 19.09 4.71 17.46
N VAL A 198 19.62 4.23 16.33
CA VAL A 198 19.47 2.82 15.93
C VAL A 198 20.44 1.99 16.78
N ILE A 199 19.91 1.26 17.75
CA ILE A 199 20.68 0.37 18.62
C ILE A 199 21.15 -0.86 17.85
N GLN A 200 20.25 -1.42 17.03
CA GLN A 200 20.52 -2.59 16.20
C GLN A 200 19.80 -2.47 14.87
N GLN A 201 20.54 -2.72 13.80
CA GLN A 201 20.02 -2.67 12.44
C GLN A 201 19.37 -3.99 12.02
N ASP A 202 18.35 -3.86 11.15
CA ASP A 202 17.71 -4.95 10.39
C ASP A 202 17.35 -6.16 11.25
N ILE A 203 16.52 -5.93 12.27
CA ILE A 203 16.12 -6.94 13.27
C ILE A 203 14.93 -7.81 12.85
N HIS A 204 14.49 -7.68 11.60
CA HIS A 204 13.36 -8.40 11.06
C HIS A 204 13.78 -9.82 10.63
N ASP A 205 12.83 -10.74 10.72
CA ASP A 205 13.01 -12.17 10.52
C ASP A 205 13.11 -12.55 9.02
N ASN A 206 12.68 -11.67 8.09
CA ASN A 206 12.68 -11.91 6.64
C ASN A 206 13.01 -10.64 5.83
N ASP A 207 14.05 -10.71 5.02
CA ASP A 207 14.58 -9.59 4.21
C ASP A 207 13.68 -9.16 3.03
N CYS A 208 12.67 -9.95 2.68
CA CYS A 208 11.80 -9.73 1.52
C CYS A 208 10.53 -8.96 1.88
N ASN A 209 10.62 -7.91 2.71
CA ASN A 209 9.49 -7.05 3.02
C ASN A 209 9.52 -5.74 2.24
N SER A 210 8.44 -5.44 1.53
CA SER A 210 8.25 -4.17 0.85
C SER A 210 6.78 -3.77 0.91
N THR A 211 6.55 -2.46 1.00
CA THR A 211 5.22 -1.87 0.84
C THR A 211 5.17 -1.14 -0.49
N ARG A 212 4.13 -1.44 -1.26
CA ARG A 212 3.81 -0.78 -2.51
C ARG A 212 2.80 0.35 -2.23
N PHE A 213 3.09 1.52 -2.77
CA PHE A 213 2.30 2.72 -2.68
C PHE A 213 1.84 3.17 -4.07
N VAL A 214 0.68 3.80 -4.13
CA VAL A 214 0.17 4.46 -5.34
C VAL A 214 0.08 5.97 -5.10
N ILE A 215 0.41 6.73 -6.14
CA ILE A 215 0.35 8.18 -6.15
C ILE A 215 -0.94 8.57 -6.87
N ILE A 216 -1.81 9.25 -6.14
CA ILE A 216 -3.15 9.63 -6.58
C ILE A 216 -3.23 11.14 -6.84
N THR A 217 -4.01 11.54 -7.84
CA THR A 217 -4.33 12.94 -8.16
C THR A 217 -5.79 13.04 -8.63
N LYS A 218 -6.39 14.23 -8.61
CA LYS A 218 -7.79 14.45 -9.02
C LYS A 218 -8.04 14.24 -10.52
N SER A 219 -7.03 14.50 -11.35
CA SER A 219 -7.15 14.40 -12.80
C SER A 219 -5.77 14.22 -13.41
N PRO A 220 -5.62 13.47 -14.52
CA PRO A 220 -4.36 13.39 -15.26
C PRO A 220 -4.01 14.77 -15.84
N LYS A 221 -3.40 15.65 -15.03
CA LYS A 221 -2.94 16.97 -15.47
C LYS A 221 -1.76 16.86 -16.43
N HIS A 222 -1.00 15.77 -16.34
CA HIS A 222 0.05 15.40 -17.26
C HIS A 222 -0.10 13.93 -17.66
N ARG A 223 -0.16 13.66 -18.98
CA ARG A 223 0.19 12.33 -19.47
C ARG A 223 1.65 12.13 -19.15
N VAL A 224 1.95 11.24 -18.21
CA VAL A 224 3.33 10.81 -17.98
C VAL A 224 3.81 10.20 -19.30
N GLU A 225 4.86 10.75 -19.92
CA GLU A 225 5.51 10.07 -21.04
C GLU A 225 6.12 8.78 -20.50
N THR A 226 5.44 7.67 -20.75
CA THR A 226 5.75 6.39 -20.07
C THR A 226 6.82 5.58 -20.78
N GLY A 227 7.30 6.03 -21.95
CA GLY A 227 8.36 5.38 -22.73
C GLY A 227 8.09 3.90 -23.03
N GLY A 228 6.83 3.47 -23.06
CA GLY A 228 6.43 2.07 -23.27
C GLY A 228 6.58 1.14 -22.05
N LYS A 229 6.85 1.66 -20.85
CA LYS A 229 6.97 0.88 -19.59
C LYS A 229 5.81 1.09 -18.62
N ALA A 230 4.72 1.67 -19.10
CA ALA A 230 3.54 1.94 -18.31
C ALA A 230 2.83 0.66 -17.87
N LYS A 231 2.27 0.72 -16.66
CA LYS A 231 1.18 -0.15 -16.22
C LYS A 231 -0.14 0.60 -16.28
N SER A 232 -1.24 -0.15 -16.16
CA SER A 232 -2.57 0.42 -16.02
C SER A 232 -3.39 -0.36 -15.01
N MET A 233 -4.16 0.36 -14.19
CA MET A 233 -5.10 -0.24 -13.25
C MET A 233 -6.52 -0.02 -13.75
N LEU A 234 -7.27 -1.12 -13.85
CA LEU A 234 -8.65 -1.16 -14.28
C LEU A 234 -9.53 -1.63 -13.12
N LEU A 235 -10.70 -1.02 -12.99
CA LEU A 235 -11.78 -1.51 -12.15
C LEU A 235 -12.88 -2.03 -13.06
N ILE A 236 -13.16 -3.33 -12.96
CA ILE A 236 -14.19 -4.01 -13.75
C ILE A 236 -15.32 -4.39 -12.80
N THR A 237 -16.51 -3.83 -13.03
CA THR A 237 -17.70 -4.11 -12.22
C THR A 237 -18.76 -4.81 -13.07
N PRO A 238 -18.86 -6.15 -13.00
CA PRO A 238 -19.98 -6.93 -13.53
C PRO A 238 -21.33 -6.50 -12.95
N THR A 239 -22.41 -6.49 -13.76
CA THR A 239 -23.78 -6.31 -13.22
C THR A 239 -24.37 -7.60 -12.64
N GLU A 240 -23.92 -8.77 -13.09
CA GLU A 240 -24.42 -10.06 -12.65
C GLU A 240 -23.26 -11.03 -12.34
N ASP A 241 -23.46 -11.86 -11.32
CA ASP A 241 -22.54 -12.95 -10.98
C ASP A 241 -22.95 -14.26 -11.66
N ARG A 242 -21.96 -15.00 -12.18
CA ARG A 242 -22.17 -16.30 -12.82
C ARG A 242 -20.87 -17.12 -12.91
N PRO A 243 -20.97 -18.46 -13.00
CA PRO A 243 -19.80 -19.30 -13.23
C PRO A 243 -19.00 -18.89 -14.47
N GLY A 244 -17.68 -18.86 -14.35
CA GLY A 244 -16.75 -18.54 -15.45
C GLY A 244 -16.61 -17.04 -15.75
N LEU A 245 -17.30 -16.16 -15.02
CA LEU A 245 -17.22 -14.70 -15.15
C LEU A 245 -15.78 -14.18 -15.17
N LEU A 246 -15.01 -14.51 -14.13
CA LEU A 246 -13.62 -14.08 -14.01
C LEU A 246 -12.76 -14.69 -15.13
N ALA A 247 -12.96 -15.97 -15.47
CA ALA A 247 -12.24 -16.62 -16.56
C ALA A 247 -12.47 -15.92 -17.91
N ILE A 248 -13.69 -15.45 -18.19
CA ILE A 248 -13.99 -14.67 -19.40
C ILE A 248 -13.19 -13.37 -19.41
N ILE A 249 -13.16 -12.63 -18.29
CA ILE A 249 -12.39 -11.38 -18.15
C ILE A 249 -10.90 -11.66 -18.42
N LEU A 250 -10.33 -12.65 -17.75
CA LEU A 250 -8.92 -13.01 -17.88
C LEU A 250 -8.56 -13.47 -19.29
N ASN A 251 -9.46 -14.20 -19.96
CA ASN A 251 -9.25 -14.67 -21.33
C ASN A 251 -9.12 -13.53 -22.33
N VAL A 252 -9.77 -12.37 -22.13
CA VAL A 252 -9.58 -11.21 -23.02
C VAL A 252 -8.12 -10.76 -22.99
N PHE A 253 -7.55 -10.55 -21.80
CA PHE A 253 -6.16 -10.15 -21.65
C PHE A 253 -5.19 -11.20 -22.21
N SER A 254 -5.40 -12.47 -21.85
CA SER A 254 -4.58 -13.59 -22.33
C SER A 254 -4.62 -13.72 -23.86
N SER A 255 -5.79 -13.60 -24.49
CA SER A 255 -5.95 -13.69 -25.95
C SER A 255 -5.24 -12.57 -26.72
N LEU A 256 -5.01 -11.43 -26.06
CA LEU A 256 -4.30 -10.29 -26.61
C LEU A 256 -2.81 -10.25 -26.22
N GLY A 257 -2.34 -11.24 -25.44
CA GLY A 257 -0.96 -11.30 -24.97
C GLY A 257 -0.62 -10.25 -23.90
N ILE A 258 -1.62 -9.73 -23.19
CA ILE A 258 -1.41 -8.73 -22.13
C ILE A 258 -1.16 -9.46 -20.81
N ASN A 259 0.02 -9.23 -20.23
CA ASN A 259 0.35 -9.75 -18.91
C ASN A 259 -0.37 -8.95 -17.81
N LEU A 260 -0.86 -9.66 -16.80
CA LEU A 260 -1.44 -9.08 -15.59
C LEU A 260 -0.40 -9.11 -14.47
N THR A 261 -0.25 -8.00 -13.75
CA THR A 261 0.73 -7.88 -12.65
C THR A 261 0.08 -7.96 -11.28
N TRP A 262 -1.23 -7.71 -11.19
CA TRP A 262 -1.98 -7.78 -9.95
C TRP A 262 -3.47 -7.96 -10.23
N ILE A 263 -4.15 -8.73 -9.39
CA ILE A 263 -5.60 -8.90 -9.45
C ILE A 263 -6.17 -9.03 -8.04
N GLU A 264 -7.28 -8.35 -7.78
CA GLU A 264 -7.99 -8.39 -6.50
C GLU A 264 -9.49 -8.39 -6.75
N SER A 265 -10.21 -9.30 -6.09
CA SER A 265 -11.68 -9.33 -6.09
C SER A 265 -12.21 -8.62 -4.85
N ARG A 266 -13.25 -7.79 -5.03
CA ARG A 266 -13.92 -7.09 -3.92
C ARG A 266 -15.43 -7.28 -4.01
N PRO A 267 -16.13 -7.62 -2.91
CA PRO A 267 -17.58 -7.69 -2.91
C PRO A 267 -18.20 -6.33 -3.29
N THR A 268 -19.26 -6.34 -4.10
CA THR A 268 -19.90 -5.07 -4.49
C THR A 268 -20.68 -4.40 -3.36
N LYS A 269 -20.98 -5.16 -2.29
CA LYS A 269 -21.87 -4.81 -1.17
C LYS A 269 -23.34 -4.55 -1.59
N LYS A 270 -23.72 -4.84 -2.84
CA LYS A 270 -25.12 -4.76 -3.32
C LYS A 270 -25.89 -6.06 -3.12
N LYS A 271 -25.26 -7.20 -3.43
CA LYS A 271 -25.82 -8.55 -3.30
C LYS A 271 -24.71 -9.54 -2.95
N LEU A 272 -25.01 -10.51 -2.10
CA LEU A 272 -24.07 -11.60 -1.77
C LEU A 272 -23.67 -12.34 -3.06
N GLY A 273 -22.38 -12.65 -3.21
CA GLY A 273 -21.83 -13.30 -4.39
C GLY A 273 -21.53 -12.37 -5.57
N THR A 274 -21.84 -11.08 -5.49
CA THR A 274 -21.45 -10.13 -6.55
C THR A 274 -20.12 -9.47 -6.22
N TYR A 275 -19.20 -9.49 -7.18
CA TYR A 275 -17.84 -8.96 -7.04
C TYR A 275 -17.55 -7.92 -8.13
N ARG A 276 -16.60 -7.05 -7.83
CA ARG A 276 -15.86 -6.22 -8.77
C ARG A 276 -14.39 -6.61 -8.71
N PHE A 277 -13.65 -6.39 -9.78
CA PHE A 277 -12.27 -6.83 -9.92
C PHE A 277 -11.38 -5.63 -10.20
N PHE A 278 -10.36 -5.46 -9.39
CA PHE A 278 -9.21 -4.65 -9.77
C PHE A 278 -8.26 -5.51 -10.58
N ILE A 279 -7.81 -5.00 -11.73
CA ILE A 279 -6.85 -5.68 -12.58
C ILE A 279 -5.77 -4.67 -12.95
N GLU A 280 -4.52 -5.00 -12.62
CA GLU A 280 -3.37 -4.27 -13.10
C GLU A 280 -2.73 -4.99 -14.29
N THR A 281 -2.50 -4.24 -15.36
CA THR A 281 -1.86 -4.72 -16.59
C THR A 281 -0.43 -4.21 -16.70
N ALA A 282 0.46 -5.02 -17.26
CA ALA A 282 1.82 -4.60 -17.63
C ALA A 282 1.87 -3.64 -18.85
N ALA A 283 0.70 -3.37 -19.45
CA ALA A 283 0.52 -2.42 -20.54
C ALA A 283 -0.05 -1.09 -20.02
N GLY A 284 0.33 0.02 -20.67
CA GLY A 284 -0.19 1.35 -20.38
C GLY A 284 -1.47 1.69 -21.13
N ILE A 285 -2.10 2.80 -20.75
CA ILE A 285 -3.35 3.24 -21.38
C ILE A 285 -3.18 3.59 -22.87
N GLU A 286 -1.98 3.93 -23.34
CA GLU A 286 -1.73 4.22 -24.75
C GLU A 286 -1.45 2.97 -25.59
N ASP A 287 -1.38 1.79 -24.97
CA ASP A 287 -1.13 0.53 -25.66
C ASP A 287 -2.36 0.09 -26.49
N ASP A 288 -2.12 -0.17 -27.78
CA ASP A 288 -3.17 -0.57 -28.72
C ASP A 288 -3.87 -1.88 -28.33
N GLN A 289 -3.14 -2.85 -27.77
CA GLN A 289 -3.72 -4.11 -27.30
C GLN A 289 -4.60 -3.84 -26.08
N LEU A 290 -4.17 -3.00 -25.14
CA LEU A 290 -4.99 -2.65 -23.99
C LEU A 290 -6.26 -1.89 -24.39
N GLN A 291 -6.18 -0.98 -25.35
CA GLN A 291 -7.36 -0.28 -25.89
C GLN A 291 -8.34 -1.25 -26.56
N ARG A 292 -7.82 -2.26 -27.29
CA ARG A 292 -8.64 -3.35 -27.83
C ARG A 292 -9.26 -4.20 -26.73
N ALA A 293 -8.50 -4.54 -25.68
CA ALA A 293 -8.99 -5.31 -24.54
C ALA A 293 -10.14 -4.58 -23.86
N LYS A 294 -9.97 -3.28 -23.56
CA LYS A 294 -11.03 -2.43 -23.01
C LYS A 294 -12.25 -2.39 -23.93
N THR A 295 -12.06 -2.19 -25.24
CA THR A 295 -13.17 -2.20 -26.19
C THR A 295 -13.90 -3.56 -26.21
N ILE A 296 -13.18 -4.68 -26.08
CA ILE A 296 -13.78 -6.02 -26.01
C ILE A 296 -14.51 -6.21 -24.68
N LEU A 297 -13.94 -5.79 -23.56
CA LEU A 297 -14.58 -5.81 -22.24
C LEU A 297 -15.73 -4.81 -22.12
N GLU A 298 -15.74 -3.77 -22.92
CA GLU A 298 -16.87 -2.85 -23.01
C GLU A 298 -17.93 -3.45 -23.94
N LYS A 299 -17.59 -3.93 -25.13
CA LYS A 299 -18.60 -4.41 -26.11
C LYS A 299 -19.13 -5.81 -25.82
N THR A 300 -18.26 -6.80 -25.67
CA THR A 300 -18.65 -8.20 -25.39
C THR A 300 -19.43 -8.31 -24.08
N ILE A 301 -19.18 -7.37 -23.19
CA ILE A 301 -19.51 -7.47 -21.79
C ILE A 301 -20.53 -6.37 -21.39
N LEU A 302 -20.58 -5.14 -21.95
CA LEU A 302 -21.78 -4.26 -21.84
C LEU A 302 -22.95 -4.80 -22.66
N GLU A 303 -22.76 -5.08 -23.96
CA GLU A 303 -23.89 -5.31 -24.87
C GLU A 303 -24.56 -6.68 -24.63
N THR A 304 -23.82 -7.62 -24.05
CA THR A 304 -24.35 -8.95 -23.71
C THR A 304 -24.57 -9.14 -22.21
N TYR A 305 -23.86 -8.41 -21.34
CA TYR A 305 -23.81 -8.73 -19.91
C TYR A 305 -23.75 -7.53 -18.91
N GLY A 306 -23.80 -6.26 -19.37
CA GLY A 306 -23.75 -5.01 -18.57
C GLY A 306 -22.55 -4.83 -17.61
N TYR A 307 -21.38 -4.34 -18.03
CA TYR A 307 -20.28 -4.08 -17.07
C TYR A 307 -19.83 -2.65 -17.18
N ASP A 308 -19.37 -2.11 -16.06
CA ASP A 308 -18.66 -0.84 -16.03
C ASP A 308 -17.15 -1.11 -15.97
N VAL A 309 -16.40 -0.58 -16.93
CA VAL A 309 -14.94 -0.67 -16.98
C VAL A 309 -14.38 0.72 -16.77
N ARG A 310 -13.88 0.99 -15.57
CA ARG A 310 -13.25 2.27 -15.23
C ARG A 310 -11.73 2.11 -15.25
N THR A 311 -11.03 3.00 -15.95
CA THR A 311 -9.57 3.08 -15.82
C THR A 311 -9.25 3.97 -14.63
N LEU A 312 -8.55 3.40 -13.64
CA LEU A 312 -8.15 4.11 -12.42
C LEU A 312 -6.81 4.83 -12.58
N GLY A 313 -5.97 4.40 -13.51
CA GLY A 313 -4.70 5.08 -13.76
C GLY A 313 -3.84 4.41 -14.82
N SER A 314 -2.80 5.13 -15.23
CA SER A 314 -1.68 4.59 -16.00
C SER A 314 -0.40 5.28 -15.57
N TYR A 315 0.58 4.46 -15.17
CA TYR A 315 1.68 4.92 -14.33
C TYR A 315 2.93 4.06 -14.50
N ILE A 316 4.06 4.57 -14.01
CA ILE A 316 5.34 3.86 -13.97
C ILE A 316 5.72 3.56 -12.52
N LYS A 317 6.49 2.48 -12.34
CA LYS A 317 7.06 2.09 -11.05
C LYS A 317 8.33 2.89 -10.76
N LYS A 318 8.44 3.43 -9.55
CA LYS A 318 9.67 4.01 -8.97
C LYS A 318 10.09 3.19 -7.74
N GLU A 319 11.35 2.79 -7.68
CA GLU A 319 11.94 2.21 -6.46
C GLU A 319 12.48 3.36 -5.58
N LEU A 320 12.25 3.29 -4.27
CA LEU A 320 12.63 4.31 -3.27
C LEU A 320 13.79 3.90 -2.36
#